data_AF-A0A1M3HM76-F1
#
_entry.id   AF-A0A1M3HM76-F1
#
_cell.length_a   1.000
_cell.length_b   1.000
_cell.length_c   1.000
_cell.angle_alpha   90.00
_cell.angle_beta   90.00
_cell.angle_gamma   90.00
#
_symmetry.space_group_name_H-M   'P 1'
#
loop_
_entity.id
_entity.type
_entity.pdbx_description
1 polymer ?
#
loop_
_entity_poly.entity_id
_entity_poly.type
_entity_poly.pdbx_seq_one_letter_code
_entity_poly.pdbx_strand_id
1 'polypeptide(L)'
;MLGTLINFFFPVLFLASIGLIIYAIVLLILSFRKKSRPLKIKALKVSILPMIYIVGAISLIAISNKRFHTRILPEVPGDYVYELNDSIRASFSLHKDNTFTFYNGQTTVNGFWSIDNSRLIKFYDLNKKQTGYTTWIDSGAKKTIVFMQDGKRIDMVKRNQ
;
A
#
# COMPACT_ATOMS: atom_id res chain seq x y z
N MET A 1 -24.59 -5.04 -6.03
CA MET A 1 -25.13 -6.11 -5.15
C MET A 1 -24.06 -7.10 -4.66
N LEU A 2 -23.07 -7.50 -5.46
CA LEU A 2 -22.06 -8.49 -5.04
C LEU A 2 -21.15 -8.00 -3.88
N GLY A 3 -20.74 -6.73 -3.90
CA GLY A 3 -19.84 -6.16 -2.86
C GLY A 3 -20.47 -6.01 -1.48
N THR A 4 -21.78 -5.73 -1.40
CA THR A 4 -22.51 -5.67 -0.13
C THR A 4 -22.73 -7.04 0.50
N LEU A 5 -22.94 -8.08 -0.32
CA LEU A 5 -22.99 -9.47 0.14
C LEU A 5 -21.65 -9.92 0.73
N ILE A 6 -20.54 -9.65 0.04
CA ILE A 6 -19.19 -10.04 0.50
C ILE A 6 -18.86 -9.36 1.84
N ASN A 7 -19.15 -8.06 1.99
CA ASN A 7 -18.90 -7.32 3.23
C ASN A 7 -19.74 -7.80 4.42
N PHE A 8 -20.89 -8.43 4.18
CA PHE A 8 -21.73 -9.00 5.24
C PHE A 8 -21.26 -10.41 5.64
N PHE A 9 -20.94 -11.28 4.67
CA PHE A 9 -20.56 -12.66 4.95
C PHE A 9 -19.15 -12.81 5.52
N PHE A 10 -18.22 -11.93 5.14
CA PHE A 10 -16.83 -12.01 5.60
C PHE A 10 -16.67 -11.92 7.13
N PRO A 11 -17.24 -10.91 7.83
CA PRO A 11 -17.15 -10.84 9.29
C PRO A 11 -17.88 -11.99 10.00
N VAL A 12 -19.01 -12.46 9.45
CA VAL A 12 -19.78 -13.58 10.01
C VAL A 12 -19.00 -14.89 9.92
N LEU A 13 -18.40 -15.18 8.76
CA LEU A 13 -17.56 -16.37 8.54
C LEU A 13 -16.26 -16.31 9.38
N PHE A 14 -15.70 -15.13 9.58
CA PHE A 14 -14.55 -14.93 10.44
C PHE A 14 -14.86 -15.23 11.92
N LEU A 15 -15.97 -14.70 12.45
CA LEU A 15 -16.45 -14.99 13.80
C LEU A 15 -16.75 -16.49 14.00
N ALA A 16 -17.42 -17.12 13.03
CA ALA A 16 -17.69 -18.56 13.05
C ALA A 16 -16.39 -19.39 13.04
N SER A 17 -15.38 -18.97 12.27
CA SER A 17 -14.08 -19.64 12.20
C SER A 17 -13.32 -19.56 13.53
N ILE A 18 -13.35 -18.42 14.20
CA ILE A 18 -12.77 -18.26 15.55
C ILE A 18 -13.49 -19.19 16.54
N GLY A 19 -14.82 -19.24 16.51
CA GLY A 19 -15.61 -20.11 17.38
C GLY A 19 -15.28 -21.59 17.20
N LEU A 20 -15.11 -22.05 15.95
CA LEU A 20 -14.71 -23.43 15.64
C LEU A 20 -13.30 -23.76 16.11
N ILE A 21 -12.36 -22.80 16.04
CA ILE A 21 -11.00 -22.98 16.55
C ILE A 21 -11.00 -23.10 18.08
N ILE A 22 -11.75 -22.24 18.77
CA ILE A 22 -11.89 -22.33 20.24
C ILE A 22 -12.48 -23.69 20.64
N TYR A 23 -13.53 -24.14 19.95
CA TYR A 23 -14.13 -25.44 20.18
C TYR A 23 -13.15 -26.60 19.92
N ALA A 24 -12.34 -26.52 18.85
CA ALA A 24 -11.30 -27.50 18.58
C ALA A 24 -10.22 -27.54 19.67
N ILE A 25 -9.82 -26.39 20.22
CA ILE A 25 -8.88 -26.30 21.35
C ILE A 25 -9.47 -26.98 22.59
N VAL A 26 -10.74 -26.72 22.91
CA VAL A 26 -11.43 -27.39 24.04
C VAL A 26 -11.47 -28.91 23.85
N LEU A 27 -11.81 -29.39 22.65
CA LEU A 27 -11.77 -30.83 22.34
C LEU A 27 -10.37 -31.42 22.46
N LEU A 28 -9.34 -30.68 22.06
CA LEU A 28 -7.95 -31.08 22.15
C LEU A 28 -7.51 -31.20 23.62
N ILE A 29 -7.84 -30.23 24.47
CA ILE A 29 -7.60 -30.28 25.93
C ILE A 29 -8.33 -31.48 26.56
N LEU A 30 -9.61 -31.69 26.24
CA LEU A 30 -10.39 -32.83 26.72
C LEU A 30 -9.81 -34.17 26.26
N SER A 31 -9.25 -34.22 25.06
CA SER A 31 -8.61 -35.41 24.51
C SER A 31 -7.36 -35.82 25.29
N PHE A 32 -6.58 -34.86 25.79
CA PHE A 32 -5.43 -35.11 26.64
C PHE A 32 -5.86 -35.58 28.02
N ARG A 33 -6.87 -34.94 28.61
CA ARG A 33 -7.42 -35.33 29.92
C ARG A 33 -8.03 -36.75 29.91
N LYS A 34 -8.73 -37.12 28.83
CA LYS A 34 -9.36 -38.44 28.66
C LYS A 34 -8.48 -39.48 27.95
N LYS A 35 -7.23 -39.15 27.59
CA LYS A 35 -6.33 -39.97 26.74
C LYS A 35 -7.02 -40.56 25.50
N SER A 36 -7.95 -39.81 24.91
CA SER A 36 -8.85 -40.30 23.87
C SER A 36 -8.34 -39.95 22.48
N ARG A 37 -7.88 -40.96 21.73
CA ARG A 37 -7.51 -40.84 20.31
C ARG A 37 -8.64 -40.31 19.41
N PRO A 38 -9.92 -40.76 19.51
CA PRO A 38 -10.96 -40.25 18.63
C PRO A 38 -11.26 -38.75 18.85
N LEU A 39 -11.12 -38.25 20.09
CA LEU A 39 -11.25 -36.83 20.39
C LEU A 39 -10.12 -35.98 19.75
N LYS A 40 -8.89 -36.52 19.68
CA LYS A 40 -7.76 -35.87 18.98
C LYS A 40 -8.03 -35.73 17.48
N ILE A 41 -8.51 -36.80 16.85
CA ILE A 41 -8.83 -36.81 15.41
C ILE A 41 -9.98 -35.84 15.11
N LYS A 42 -11.00 -35.80 15.98
CA LYS A 42 -12.13 -34.87 15.83
C LYS A 42 -11.71 -33.42 15.98
N ALA A 43 -10.86 -33.10 16.96
CA ALA A 43 -10.32 -31.76 17.15
C ALA A 43 -9.52 -31.29 15.91
N LEU A 44 -8.65 -32.16 15.37
CA LEU A 44 -7.86 -31.85 14.19
C LEU A 44 -8.74 -31.62 12.94
N LYS A 45 -9.73 -32.48 12.71
CA LYS A 45 -10.65 -32.31 11.56
C LYS A 45 -11.45 -31.01 11.62
N VAL A 46 -11.85 -30.58 12.83
CA VAL A 46 -12.64 -29.36 13.02
C VAL A 46 -11.78 -28.10 12.88
N SER A 47 -10.47 -28.15 13.16
CA SER A 47 -9.60 -26.98 13.07
C SER A 47 -9.06 -26.69 11.66
N ILE A 48 -8.97 -27.67 10.76
CA ILE A 48 -8.32 -27.50 9.44
C ILE A 48 -9.03 -26.45 8.58
N LEU A 49 -10.35 -26.57 8.36
CA LEU A 49 -11.11 -25.64 7.52
C LEU A 49 -11.03 -24.17 7.99
N PRO A 50 -11.31 -23.84 9.27
CA PRO A 50 -11.24 -22.46 9.74
C PRO A 50 -9.81 -21.91 9.74
N MET A 51 -8.79 -22.76 9.94
CA MET A 51 -7.39 -22.35 9.87
C MET A 51 -6.98 -21.96 8.43
N ILE A 52 -7.38 -22.75 7.42
CA ILE A 52 -7.17 -22.41 6.00
C ILE A 52 -7.87 -21.09 5.66
N TYR A 53 -9.11 -20.90 6.12
CA TYR A 53 -9.86 -19.67 5.89
C TYR A 53 -9.17 -18.44 6.49
N ILE A 54 -8.73 -18.51 7.75
CA ILE A 54 -8.05 -17.40 8.43
C ILE A 54 -6.71 -17.07 7.77
N VAL A 55 -5.90 -18.09 7.45
CA VAL A 55 -4.61 -17.87 6.76
C VAL A 55 -4.84 -17.25 5.38
N GLY A 56 -5.84 -17.72 4.64
CA GLY A 56 -6.23 -17.15 3.35
C GLY A 56 -6.69 -15.70 3.47
N ALA A 57 -7.54 -15.40 4.46
CA ALA A 57 -8.04 -14.05 4.73
C ALA A 57 -6.91 -13.09 5.11
N ILE A 58 -6.02 -13.49 6.03
CA ILE A 58 -4.84 -12.70 6.42
C ILE A 58 -3.91 -12.49 5.22
N SER A 59 -3.68 -13.51 4.41
CA SER A 59 -2.85 -13.41 3.20
C SER A 59 -3.47 -12.45 2.18
N LEU A 60 -4.79 -12.49 1.99
CA LEU A 60 -5.49 -11.54 1.10
C LEU A 60 -5.38 -10.11 1.62
N ILE A 61 -5.54 -9.89 2.92
CA ILE A 61 -5.41 -8.57 3.56
C ILE A 61 -3.96 -8.08 3.44
N ALA A 62 -2.96 -8.95 3.66
CA ALA A 62 -1.56 -8.61 3.52
C ALA A 62 -1.19 -8.27 2.07
N ILE A 63 -1.68 -9.04 1.09
CA ILE A 63 -1.48 -8.76 -0.34
C ILE A 63 -2.21 -7.48 -0.75
N SER A 64 -3.42 -7.25 -0.23
CA SER A 64 -4.19 -6.03 -0.43
C SER A 64 -3.44 -4.81 0.12
N ASN A 65 -2.94 -4.89 1.36
CA ASN A 65 -2.10 -3.85 1.96
C ASN A 65 -0.80 -3.63 1.20
N LYS A 66 -0.16 -4.69 0.68
CA LYS A 66 1.05 -4.58 -0.16
C LYS A 66 0.76 -3.89 -1.50
N ARG A 67 -0.39 -4.16 -2.12
CA ARG A 67 -0.88 -3.42 -3.30
C ARG A 67 -1.33 -2.00 -2.96
N PHE A 68 -1.79 -1.75 -1.72
CA PHE A 68 -2.16 -0.42 -1.24
C PHE A 68 -0.95 0.47 -0.96
N HIS A 69 0.18 -0.08 -0.53
CA HIS A 69 1.46 0.65 -0.47
C HIS A 69 2.07 0.96 -1.84
N THR A 70 1.48 0.45 -2.93
CA THR A 70 1.81 0.82 -4.31
C THR A 70 0.60 1.38 -5.04
N ARG A 71 -0.27 2.16 -4.37
CA ARG A 71 -1.25 3.02 -5.06
C ARG A 71 -0.51 4.11 -5.84
N ILE A 72 -0.01 3.74 -7.01
CA ILE A 72 0.37 4.69 -8.05
C ILE A 72 -0.93 5.40 -8.41
N LEU A 73 -1.05 6.67 -8.04
CA LEU A 73 -2.07 7.53 -8.64
C LEU A 73 -1.75 7.56 -10.14
N PRO A 74 -2.63 7.06 -11.03
CA PRO A 74 -2.30 6.88 -12.45
C PRO A 74 -1.91 8.18 -13.15
N GLU A 75 -2.25 9.32 -12.54
CA GLU A 75 -1.99 10.65 -13.05
C GLU A 75 -0.73 11.33 -12.50
N VAL A 76 -0.11 10.78 -11.46
CA VAL A 76 1.12 11.32 -10.88
C VAL A 76 2.36 11.06 -11.77
N PRO A 77 2.54 9.88 -12.39
CA PRO A 77 3.63 9.68 -13.33
C PRO A 77 3.58 10.68 -14.49
N GLY A 78 4.75 11.20 -14.87
CA GLY A 78 4.93 12.16 -15.96
C GLY A 78 6.09 13.12 -15.69
N ASP A 79 6.27 14.05 -16.63
CA ASP A 79 7.31 15.06 -16.57
C ASP A 79 6.77 16.35 -15.96
N TYR A 80 7.50 16.88 -14.99
CA TYR A 80 7.19 18.11 -14.28
C TYR A 80 8.34 19.08 -14.47
N VAL A 81 8.02 20.34 -14.73
CA VAL A 81 9.03 21.39 -14.94
C VAL A 81 8.77 22.57 -14.03
N TYR A 82 9.87 23.17 -13.57
CA TYR A 82 9.88 24.48 -12.96
C TYR A 82 10.59 25.44 -13.91
N GLU A 83 9.84 26.40 -14.42
CA GLU A 83 10.30 27.42 -15.37
C GLU A 83 10.32 28.78 -14.67
N LEU A 84 11.42 29.52 -14.85
CA LEU A 84 11.56 30.89 -14.36
C LEU A 84 12.14 31.76 -15.47
N ASN A 85 11.41 32.81 -15.86
CA ASN A 85 11.75 33.70 -16.97
C ASN A 85 11.99 32.90 -18.28
N ASP A 86 11.03 32.06 -18.65
CA ASP A 86 11.05 31.23 -19.88
C ASP A 86 12.23 30.26 -20.00
N SER A 87 12.94 30.00 -18.90
CA SER A 87 14.04 29.04 -18.82
C SER A 87 13.69 27.92 -17.84
N ILE A 88 13.83 26.66 -18.27
CA ILE A 88 13.69 25.49 -17.39
C ILE A 88 14.83 25.52 -16.37
N ARG A 89 14.48 25.68 -15.09
CA ARG A 89 15.42 25.66 -13.98
C ARG A 89 15.54 24.29 -13.35
N ALA A 90 14.45 23.52 -13.36
CA ALA A 90 14.47 22.14 -12.91
C ALA A 90 13.44 21.30 -13.65
N SER A 91 13.74 20.02 -13.82
CA SER A 91 12.82 19.01 -14.31
C SER A 91 12.77 17.81 -13.37
N PHE A 92 11.60 17.21 -13.28
CA PHE A 92 11.31 16.04 -12.46
C PHE A 92 10.52 15.06 -13.32
N SER A 93 11.07 13.89 -13.59
CA SER A 93 10.39 12.82 -14.31
C SER A 93 10.02 11.72 -13.32
N LEU A 94 8.72 11.51 -13.12
CA LEU A 94 8.19 10.42 -12.30
C LEU A 94 7.75 9.27 -13.20
N HIS A 95 8.44 8.14 -13.13
CA HIS A 95 8.16 6.98 -13.96
C HIS A 95 7.13 6.05 -13.31
N LYS A 96 6.39 5.31 -14.13
CA LYS A 96 5.35 4.36 -13.69
C LYS A 96 5.90 3.18 -12.88
N ASP A 97 7.19 2.91 -12.96
CA ASP A 97 7.89 1.86 -12.21
C ASP A 97 8.40 2.34 -10.83
N ASN A 98 7.91 3.50 -10.37
CA ASN A 98 8.27 4.15 -9.10
C ASN A 98 9.73 4.65 -9.04
N THR A 99 10.39 4.81 -10.19
CA THR A 99 11.67 5.52 -10.27
C THR A 99 11.44 7.00 -10.59
N PHE A 100 12.37 7.85 -10.16
CA PHE A 100 12.39 9.25 -10.58
C PHE A 100 13.76 9.69 -11.05
N THR A 101 13.74 10.70 -11.92
CA THR A 101 14.93 11.46 -12.33
C THR A 101 14.66 12.93 -12.05
N PHE A 102 15.55 13.59 -11.30
CA PHE A 102 15.54 15.02 -11.04
C PHE A 102 16.76 15.67 -11.67
N TYR A 103 16.56 16.81 -12.33
CA TYR A 103 17.64 17.61 -12.89
C TYR A 103 17.41 19.09 -12.56
N ASN A 104 18.43 19.80 -12.08
CA ASN A 104 18.36 21.22 -11.72
C ASN A 104 19.23 22.13 -12.60
N GLY A 105 19.65 21.66 -13.77
CA GLY A 105 20.59 22.36 -14.64
C GLY A 105 22.07 22.02 -14.39
N GLN A 106 22.42 21.49 -13.22
CA GLN A 106 23.81 21.18 -12.85
C GLN A 106 24.01 19.71 -12.48
N THR A 107 23.06 19.15 -11.73
CA THR A 107 23.14 17.79 -11.19
C THR A 107 21.90 17.00 -11.58
N THR A 108 22.13 15.72 -11.85
CA THR A 108 21.07 14.72 -12.06
C THR A 108 21.04 13.79 -10.86
N VAL A 109 19.85 13.62 -10.28
CA VAL A 109 19.62 12.73 -9.13
C VAL A 109 18.58 11.69 -9.52
N ASN A 110 18.91 10.43 -9.29
CA ASN A 110 18.01 9.30 -9.54
C ASN A 110 17.62 8.65 -8.21
N GLY A 111 16.41 8.13 -8.16
CA GLY A 111 15.93 7.44 -6.97
C GLY A 111 14.56 6.80 -7.14
N PHE A 112 13.91 6.55 -6.01
CA PHE A 112 12.58 5.97 -5.97
C PHE A 112 11.59 6.95 -5.38
N TRP A 113 10.33 6.83 -5.78
CA TRP A 113 9.24 7.60 -5.20
C TRP A 113 8.08 6.69 -4.80
N SER A 114 7.31 7.12 -3.81
CA SER A 114 6.08 6.44 -3.39
C SER A 114 5.03 7.46 -2.95
N ILE A 115 3.77 7.06 -2.94
CA ILE A 115 2.68 7.88 -2.41
C ILE A 115 2.17 7.23 -1.13
N ASP A 116 2.05 8.02 -0.07
CA ASP A 116 1.37 7.62 1.16
C ASP A 116 -0.15 7.82 1.04
N ASN A 117 -0.91 7.23 1.96
CA ASN A 117 -2.36 7.33 2.06
C ASN A 117 -2.87 8.78 2.15
N SER A 118 -2.02 9.71 2.60
CA SER A 118 -2.29 11.15 2.65
C SER A 118 -2.03 11.89 1.33
N ARG A 119 -1.75 11.18 0.23
CA ARG A 119 -1.35 11.74 -1.09
C ARG A 119 -0.04 12.53 -1.05
N LEU A 120 0.75 12.37 0.01
CA LEU A 120 2.13 12.85 0.05
C LEU A 120 3.01 11.93 -0.79
N ILE A 121 3.76 12.52 -1.72
CA ILE A 121 4.79 11.82 -2.49
C ILE A 121 6.07 11.86 -1.66
N LYS A 122 6.67 10.71 -1.39
CA LYS A 122 7.95 10.56 -0.68
C LYS A 122 9.04 10.19 -1.67
N PHE A 123 10.22 10.75 -1.51
CA PHE A 123 11.40 10.47 -2.33
C PHE A 123 12.46 9.74 -1.54
N TYR A 124 13.12 8.81 -2.20
CA TYR A 124 14.14 7.95 -1.65
C TYR A 124 15.35 7.92 -2.57
N ASP A 125 16.54 7.87 -1.98
CA ASP A 125 17.76 7.60 -2.74
C ASP A 125 17.83 6.13 -3.20
N LEU A 126 18.89 5.78 -3.92
CA LEU A 126 19.15 4.41 -4.39
C LEU A 126 19.31 3.38 -3.26
N ASN A 127 19.68 3.84 -2.06
CA ASN A 127 19.80 3.03 -0.85
C ASN A 127 18.47 2.96 -0.06
N LYS A 128 17.37 3.46 -0.63
CA LYS A 128 16.02 3.52 -0.01
C LYS A 128 15.94 4.37 1.25
N LYS A 129 16.89 5.27 1.47
CA LYS A 129 16.79 6.28 2.53
C LYS A 129 15.92 7.42 2.04
N GLN A 130 14.94 7.82 2.86
CA GLN A 130 14.07 8.95 2.52
C GLN A 130 14.89 10.24 2.46
N THR A 131 14.84 10.93 1.33
CA THR A 131 15.56 12.18 1.08
C THR A 131 14.64 13.39 1.09
N GLY A 132 13.34 13.21 0.88
CA GLY A 132 12.39 14.31 0.87
C GLY A 132 10.94 13.85 0.74
N TYR A 133 10.03 14.83 0.73
CA TYR A 133 8.62 14.63 0.45
C TYR A 133 8.02 15.87 -0.23
N THR A 134 6.93 15.68 -0.95
CA THR A 134 6.21 16.72 -1.69
C THR A 134 4.72 16.41 -1.71
N THR A 135 3.90 17.41 -2.05
CA THR A 135 2.44 17.26 -2.17
C THR A 135 2.02 17.30 -3.62
N TRP A 136 1.11 16.41 -4.00
CA TRP A 136 0.45 16.44 -5.30
C TRP A 136 -0.86 17.23 -5.23
N ILE A 137 -0.99 18.23 -6.09
CA ILE A 137 -2.20 19.04 -6.22
C ILE A 137 -2.79 18.82 -7.61
N ASP A 138 -4.04 18.38 -7.63
CA ASP A 138 -4.86 18.30 -8.82
C ASP A 138 -5.92 19.39 -8.79
N SER A 139 -5.77 20.38 -9.66
CA SER A 139 -6.72 21.48 -9.83
C SER A 139 -7.65 21.29 -11.04
N GLY A 140 -7.62 20.12 -11.69
CA GLY A 140 -8.36 19.82 -12.93
C GLY A 140 -7.74 20.45 -14.17
N ALA A 141 -7.40 21.74 -14.14
CA ALA A 141 -6.77 22.46 -15.26
C ALA A 141 -5.25 22.24 -15.34
N LYS A 142 -4.60 22.05 -14.18
CA LYS A 142 -3.15 21.80 -14.07
C LYS A 142 -2.88 20.79 -12.96
N LYS A 143 -1.99 19.86 -13.26
CA LYS A 143 -1.46 18.88 -12.30
C LYS A 143 -0.10 19.38 -11.84
N THR A 144 0.08 19.53 -10.54
CA THR A 144 1.27 20.19 -9.97
C THR A 144 1.82 19.38 -8.82
N ILE A 145 3.15 19.34 -8.73
CA ILE A 145 3.86 18.84 -7.55
C ILE A 145 4.49 20.03 -6.83
N VAL A 146 4.31 20.11 -5.52
CA VAL A 146 4.67 21.28 -4.70
C VAL A 146 5.76 20.94 -3.70
N PHE A 147 6.97 21.45 -3.96
CA PHE A 147 8.10 21.31 -3.05
C PHE A 147 8.19 22.50 -2.11
N MET A 148 8.55 22.23 -0.85
CA MET A 148 8.92 23.25 0.12
C MET A 148 10.43 23.21 0.29
N GLN A 149 11.13 24.27 -0.12
CA GLN A 149 12.58 24.39 0.00
C GLN A 149 12.91 25.72 0.68
N ASP A 150 13.62 25.68 1.81
CA ASP A 150 14.04 26.87 2.57
C ASP A 150 12.89 27.85 2.87
N GLY A 151 11.70 27.31 3.18
CA GLY A 151 10.49 28.10 3.44
C GLY A 151 9.80 28.66 2.19
N LYS A 152 10.36 28.44 0.99
CA LYS A 152 9.76 28.82 -0.28
C LYS A 152 9.00 27.65 -0.90
N ARG A 153 7.87 27.99 -1.51
CA ARG A 153 7.04 27.06 -2.28
C ARG A 153 7.50 27.04 -3.74
N ILE A 154 7.79 25.86 -4.27
CA ILE A 154 8.16 25.64 -5.67
C ILE A 154 7.10 24.74 -6.30
N ASP A 155 6.36 25.30 -7.25
CA ASP A 155 5.30 24.60 -7.98
C ASP A 155 5.87 24.09 -9.31
N MET A 156 5.98 22.76 -9.44
CA MET A 156 6.39 22.12 -10.69
C MET A 156 5.14 21.66 -11.43
N VAL A 157 4.93 22.19 -12.63
CA VAL A 157 3.73 21.91 -13.43
C VAL A 157 3.99 20.71 -14.33
N LYS A 158 3.02 19.80 -14.40
CA LYS A 158 3.07 18.66 -15.31
C LYS A 158 3.06 19.15 -16.75
N ARG A 159 4.03 18.71 -17.54
CA ARG A 159 4.03 18.92 -19.00
C ARG A 159 2.98 17.99 -19.60
N ASN A 160 1.99 18.58 -20.26
CA ASN A 160 1.13 17.82 -21.14
C ASN A 160 1.96 17.52 -22.39
N GLN A 161 2.26 16.24 -22.61
CA GLN A 161 2.72 15.75 -23.91
C GLN A 161 1.51 15.63 -24.84
#